data_AF-A0A135ZB03-F1
#
_entry.id   AF-A0A135ZB03-F1
#
_cell.length_a   1.000
_cell.length_b   1.000
_cell.length_c   1.000
_cell.angle_alpha   90.00
_cell.angle_beta   90.00
_cell.angle_gamma   90.00
#
_symmetry.space_group_name_H-M   'P 1'
#
loop_
_entity.id
_entity.type
_entity.pdbx_description
1 polymer ?
#
loop_
_entity_poly.entity_id
_entity_poly.type
_entity_poly.pdbx_seq_one_letter_code
_entity_poly.pdbx_strand_id
1 'polypeptide(L)'
;MQTGRKGFPVVIRKLGIQEPTNFFKKCSSFKDADLFLGRFLGYTSSQFKNKRLILRSKDGEYWIITTVQGVQLIVKEQLHEFYIHKYFKGHVDDLPMPEPKLTFKEKRKRDKKIGNLLRIIDTKYGGINDKAQGKPEFKELQRLVGVDIFRI
;
A
#
# COMPACT_ATOMS: atom_id res chain seq x y z
N MET A 1 3.00 -35.56 -8.15
CA MET A 1 3.75 -34.36 -7.71
C MET A 1 2.76 -33.21 -7.53
N GLN A 2 2.43 -32.83 -6.29
CA GLN A 2 1.55 -31.70 -6.03
C GLN A 2 2.30 -30.41 -6.39
N THR A 3 1.87 -29.71 -7.42
CA THR A 3 2.27 -28.34 -7.70
C THR A 3 1.76 -27.45 -6.58
N GLY A 4 2.56 -27.34 -5.51
CA GLY A 4 2.26 -26.48 -4.38
C GLY A 4 1.99 -25.06 -4.89
N ARG A 5 0.76 -24.56 -4.69
CA ARG A 5 0.36 -23.21 -5.10
C ARG A 5 1.41 -22.23 -4.58
N LYS A 6 2.23 -21.66 -5.49
CA LYS A 6 3.17 -20.59 -5.15
C LYS A 6 2.35 -19.48 -4.49
N GLY A 7 2.69 -19.14 -3.24
CA GLY A 7 2.04 -18.04 -2.54
C GLY A 7 2.27 -16.71 -3.26
N PHE A 8 1.56 -15.68 -2.83
CA PHE A 8 1.73 -14.32 -3.37
C PHE A 8 3.07 -13.76 -2.83
N PRO A 9 4.10 -13.54 -3.67
CA PRO A 9 5.35 -12.95 -3.20
C PRO A 9 5.08 -11.55 -2.67
N VAL A 10 5.71 -11.22 -1.56
CA VAL A 10 5.48 -9.99 -0.81
C VAL A 10 6.81 -9.40 -0.37
N VAL A 11 6.92 -8.08 -0.43
CA VAL A 11 8.06 -7.34 0.11
C VAL A 11 7.55 -6.50 1.27
N ILE A 12 8.19 -6.68 2.42
CA ILE A 12 7.93 -5.88 3.62
C ILE A 12 9.17 -5.05 3.95
N ARG A 13 8.97 -3.82 4.43
CA ARG A 13 10.04 -2.89 4.81
C ARG A 13 9.87 -2.49 6.27
N LYS A 14 10.97 -2.44 7.02
CA LYS A 14 10.93 -2.03 8.42
C LYS A 14 10.68 -0.53 8.53
N LEU A 15 9.75 -0.14 9.40
CA LEU A 15 9.48 1.25 9.72
C LEU A 15 10.42 1.73 10.83
N GLY A 16 11.11 2.84 10.58
CA GLY A 16 11.89 3.56 11.57
C GLY A 16 11.03 4.53 12.37
N ILE A 17 11.67 5.36 13.20
CA ILE A 17 10.98 6.36 14.03
C ILE A 17 10.48 7.55 13.20
N GLN A 18 11.14 7.86 12.08
CA GLN A 18 10.82 9.01 11.22
C GLN A 18 10.45 8.60 9.79
N GLU A 19 11.06 7.53 9.27
CA GLU A 19 10.80 7.05 7.91
C GLU A 19 11.00 5.52 7.78
N PRO A 20 10.43 4.88 6.74
CA PRO A 20 10.74 3.50 6.42
C PRO A 20 12.25 3.33 6.18
N THR A 21 12.88 2.42 6.91
CA THR A 21 14.31 2.14 6.78
C THR A 21 14.63 1.46 5.45
N ASN A 22 15.91 1.48 5.05
CA ASN A 22 16.39 0.70 3.90
C ASN A 22 16.32 -0.83 4.12
N PHE A 23 15.97 -1.28 5.33
CA PHE A 23 15.84 -2.70 5.62
C PHE A 23 14.53 -3.24 5.08
N PHE A 24 14.62 -4.17 4.13
CA PHE A 24 13.45 -4.87 3.58
C PHE A 24 13.67 -6.39 3.57
N LYS A 25 12.57 -7.12 3.63
CA LYS A 25 12.53 -8.58 3.51
C LYS A 25 11.65 -8.95 2.32
N LYS A 26 12.23 -9.71 1.38
CA LYS A 26 11.49 -10.38 0.31
C LYS A 26 11.01 -11.73 0.82
N CYS A 27 9.71 -11.99 0.70
CA CYS A 27 9.07 -13.22 1.12
C CYS A 27 8.39 -13.86 -0.09
N SER A 28 8.54 -15.17 -0.24
CA SER A 28 7.93 -15.92 -1.35
C SER A 28 6.41 -16.04 -1.20
N SER A 29 5.88 -15.81 0.00
CA SER A 29 4.47 -15.85 0.32
C SER A 29 4.11 -15.00 1.55
N PHE A 30 2.81 -14.75 1.76
CA PHE A 30 2.33 -14.19 3.02
C PHE A 30 2.66 -15.08 4.23
N LYS A 31 2.71 -16.40 4.06
CA LYS A 31 3.09 -17.33 5.14
C LYS A 31 4.54 -17.11 5.57
N ASP A 32 5.45 -16.90 4.61
CA ASP A 32 6.85 -16.62 4.92
C ASP A 32 7.01 -15.28 5.63
N ALA A 33 6.19 -14.29 5.27
CA ALA A 33 6.11 -13.02 6.00
C ALA A 33 5.60 -13.22 7.44
N ASP A 34 4.56 -14.04 7.65
CA ASP A 34 4.05 -14.36 8.99
C ASP A 34 5.12 -15.03 9.86
N LEU A 35 5.84 -16.01 9.31
CA LEU A 35 6.95 -16.68 9.99
C LEU A 35 8.08 -15.72 10.34
N PHE A 36 8.49 -14.87 9.39
CA PHE A 36 9.51 -13.84 9.63
C PHE A 36 9.10 -12.85 10.73
N LEU A 37 7.83 -12.47 10.76
CA LEU A 37 7.29 -11.55 11.77
C LEU A 37 7.02 -12.24 13.12
N GLY A 38 7.18 -13.56 13.23
CA GLY A 38 6.84 -14.34 14.42
C GLY A 38 5.33 -14.35 14.71
N ARG A 39 4.49 -14.23 13.68
CA ARG A 39 3.02 -14.17 13.77
C ARG A 39 2.38 -15.48 13.33
N PHE A 40 1.12 -15.67 13.71
CA PHE A 40 0.34 -16.83 13.28
C PHE A 40 0.10 -16.80 11.77
N LEU A 41 0.02 -17.98 11.15
CA LEU A 41 -0.23 -18.11 9.71
C LEU A 41 -1.58 -17.48 9.33
N GLY A 42 -1.56 -16.62 8.32
CA GLY A 42 -2.72 -15.88 7.84
C GLY A 42 -2.81 -14.44 8.36
N TYR A 43 -1.99 -14.05 9.34
CA TYR A 43 -1.98 -12.69 9.89
C TYR A 43 -1.78 -11.63 8.79
N THR A 44 -0.69 -11.73 8.02
CA THR A 44 -0.35 -10.78 6.96
C THR A 44 -1.42 -10.75 5.88
N SER A 45 -1.95 -11.92 5.50
CA SER A 45 -3.02 -12.01 4.51
C SER A 45 -4.32 -11.34 5.00
N SER A 46 -4.63 -11.45 6.29
CA SER A 46 -5.80 -10.82 6.91
C SER A 46 -5.64 -9.30 6.98
N GLN A 47 -4.47 -8.81 7.40
CA GLN A 47 -4.18 -7.37 7.40
C GLN A 47 -4.28 -6.80 5.98
N PHE A 48 -3.67 -7.46 5.00
CA PHE A 48 -3.74 -7.05 3.60
C PHE A 48 -5.18 -7.01 3.06
N LYS A 49 -5.99 -8.05 3.31
CA LYS A 49 -7.43 -8.08 2.94
C LYS A 49 -8.23 -6.93 3.57
N ASN A 50 -7.90 -6.58 4.81
CA ASN A 50 -8.49 -5.45 5.52
C ASN A 50 -7.85 -4.10 5.15
N LYS A 51 -7.07 -4.04 4.07
CA LYS A 51 -6.35 -2.86 3.58
C LYS A 51 -5.41 -2.23 4.62
N ARG A 52 -4.92 -3.00 5.59
CA ARG A 52 -3.92 -2.57 6.57
C ARG A 52 -2.55 -3.05 6.12
N LEU A 53 -1.74 -2.14 5.60
CA LEU A 53 -0.42 -2.49 5.06
C LEU A 53 0.67 -2.45 6.12
N ILE A 54 0.40 -1.85 7.28
CA ILE A 54 1.31 -1.82 8.42
C ILE A 54 1.08 -3.05 9.29
N LEU A 55 2.15 -3.80 9.49
CA LEU A 55 2.23 -5.04 10.23
C LEU A 55 3.06 -4.82 11.48
N ARG A 56 2.77 -5.57 12.54
CA ARG A 56 3.55 -5.57 13.77
C ARG A 56 4.19 -6.94 13.96
N SER A 57 5.50 -7.01 14.15
CA SER A 57 6.17 -8.27 14.51
C SER A 57 5.83 -8.70 15.94
N LYS A 58 6.18 -9.92 16.32
CA LYS A 58 6.07 -10.41 17.70
C LYS A 58 6.89 -9.56 18.67
N ASP A 59 8.08 -9.13 18.24
CA ASP A 59 9.01 -8.30 19.03
C ASP A 59 8.58 -6.83 19.12
N GLY A 60 7.42 -6.49 18.54
CA GLY A 60 6.83 -5.16 18.63
C GLY A 60 7.31 -4.17 17.57
N GLU A 61 8.19 -4.60 16.65
CA GLU A 61 8.64 -3.80 15.52
C GLU A 61 7.54 -3.61 14.48
N TYR A 62 7.59 -2.49 13.76
CA TYR A 62 6.63 -2.18 12.71
C TYR A 62 7.23 -2.36 11.33
N TRP A 63 6.42 -2.95 10.46
CA TRP A 63 6.79 -3.29 9.08
C TRP A 63 5.66 -2.82 8.17
N ILE A 64 5.98 -2.50 6.92
CA ILE A 64 4.99 -2.12 5.94
C ILE A 64 5.11 -2.99 4.70
N ILE A 65 3.97 -3.45 4.18
CA ILE A 65 3.89 -4.12 2.90
C ILE A 65 4.09 -3.08 1.80
N THR A 66 5.20 -3.17 1.07
CA THR A 66 5.52 -2.26 -0.03
C THR A 66 5.24 -2.86 -1.39
N THR A 67 5.17 -4.18 -1.50
CA THR A 67 4.98 -4.86 -2.79
C THR A 67 4.24 -6.17 -2.60
N VAL A 68 3.27 -6.47 -3.46
CA VAL A 68 2.59 -7.77 -3.54
C VAL A 68 2.53 -8.19 -5.00
N GLN A 69 2.98 -9.40 -5.34
CA GLN A 69 3.02 -9.90 -6.73
C GLN A 69 3.73 -8.95 -7.72
N GLY A 70 4.80 -8.29 -7.27
CA GLY A 70 5.53 -7.32 -8.08
C GLY A 70 4.83 -5.96 -8.24
N VAL A 71 3.62 -5.80 -7.73
CA VAL A 71 2.91 -4.51 -7.71
C VAL A 71 3.36 -3.70 -6.51
N GLN A 72 3.95 -2.54 -6.75
CA GLN A 72 4.33 -1.61 -5.69
C GLN A 72 3.08 -0.95 -5.08
N LEU A 73 2.97 -1.03 -3.77
CA LEU A 73 1.92 -0.39 -2.99
C LEU A 73 2.45 0.95 -2.51
N ILE A 74 1.73 2.03 -2.83
CA ILE A 74 2.06 3.37 -2.35
C ILE A 74 1.24 3.64 -1.10
N VAL A 75 1.96 3.94 -0.02
CA VAL A 75 1.46 3.87 1.36
C VAL A 75 1.53 5.21 2.09
N LYS A 76 1.68 6.32 1.35
CA LYS A 76 1.91 7.66 1.93
C LYS A 76 0.85 8.03 2.97
N GLU A 77 -0.42 7.79 2.68
CA GLU A 77 -1.53 8.12 3.60
C GLU A 77 -1.51 7.25 4.87
N GLN A 78 -1.26 5.94 4.76
CA GLN A 78 -1.16 5.06 5.93
C GLN A 78 0.11 5.27 6.76
N LEU A 79 1.23 5.56 6.11
CA LEU A 79 2.48 5.94 6.80
C LEU A 79 2.27 7.23 7.58
N HIS A 80 1.65 8.23 6.95
CA HIS A 80 1.33 9.50 7.57
C HIS A 80 0.44 9.31 8.80
N GLU A 81 -0.68 8.59 8.67
CA GLU A 81 -1.56 8.27 9.80
C GLU A 81 -0.81 7.51 10.91
N PHE A 82 0.04 6.56 10.56
CA PHE A 82 0.83 5.79 11.52
C PHE A 82 1.79 6.67 12.32
N TYR A 83 2.57 7.53 11.66
CA TYR A 83 3.50 8.41 12.36
C TYR A 83 2.79 9.41 13.26
N ILE A 84 1.68 10.02 12.80
CA ILE A 84 0.83 10.89 13.63
C ILE A 84 0.39 10.19 14.91
N HIS A 85 -0.21 9.01 14.78
CA HIS A 85 -0.78 8.31 15.92
C HIS A 85 0.29 7.72 16.84
N LYS A 86 1.42 7.27 16.29
CA LYS A 86 2.41 6.52 17.06
C LYS A 86 3.45 7.40 17.75
N TYR A 87 3.92 8.44 17.07
CA TYR A 87 5.06 9.24 17.54
C TYR A 87 4.66 10.65 17.94
N PHE A 88 3.70 11.24 17.22
CA PHE A 88 3.44 12.67 17.37
C PHE A 88 2.19 13.00 18.19
N LYS A 89 1.34 12.02 18.57
CA LYS A 89 0.15 12.22 19.45
C LYS A 89 -0.69 13.48 19.15
N GLY A 90 -0.73 13.94 17.89
CA GLY A 90 -1.43 15.16 17.49
C GLY A 90 -0.57 16.41 17.19
N HIS A 91 0.75 16.34 17.37
CA HIS A 91 1.70 17.39 16.94
C HIS A 91 2.09 17.18 15.47
N VAL A 92 1.20 17.60 14.57
CA VAL A 92 1.35 17.43 13.11
C VAL A 92 2.52 18.26 12.55
N ASP A 93 2.92 19.32 13.24
CA ASP A 93 3.95 20.27 12.79
C ASP A 93 5.37 19.69 12.80
N ASP A 94 5.63 18.63 13.58
CA ASP A 94 6.95 18.01 13.72
C ASP A 94 7.16 16.78 12.80
N LEU A 95 6.22 16.51 11.89
CA LEU A 95 6.30 15.35 11.00
C LEU A 95 7.41 15.53 9.95
N PRO A 96 8.29 14.54 9.78
CA PRO A 96 9.31 14.53 8.72
C PRO A 96 8.72 14.35 7.31
N MET A 97 7.42 14.06 7.21
CA MET A 97 6.72 13.87 5.94
C MET A 97 5.59 14.91 5.84
N PRO A 98 5.67 15.88 4.91
CA PRO A 98 4.64 16.90 4.79
C PRO A 98 3.29 16.26 4.46
N GLU A 99 2.23 16.72 5.14
CA GLU A 99 0.86 16.38 4.76
C GLU A 99 0.66 16.65 3.26
N PRO A 100 0.06 15.72 2.50
CA PRO A 100 -0.55 16.11 1.24
C PRO A 100 -1.69 17.07 1.57
N LYS A 101 -1.39 18.38 1.56
CA LYS A 101 -2.32 19.48 1.83
C LYS A 101 -3.38 19.55 0.72
N LEU A 102 -4.31 18.60 0.72
CA LEU A 102 -5.57 18.72 0.02
C LEU A 102 -6.61 19.12 1.05
N THR A 103 -7.17 20.30 0.90
CA THR A 103 -8.34 20.71 1.69
C THR A 103 -9.45 19.67 1.54
N PHE A 104 -10.35 19.56 2.53
CA PHE A 104 -11.48 18.61 2.46
C PHE A 104 -12.28 18.72 1.14
N LYS A 105 -12.41 19.94 0.62
CA LYS A 105 -13.05 20.23 -0.68
C LYS A 105 -12.26 19.67 -1.86
N GLU A 106 -10.94 19.74 -1.82
CA GLU A 106 -10.06 19.18 -2.84
C GLU A 106 -9.99 17.65 -2.77
N LYS A 107 -9.97 17.08 -1.56
CA LYS A 107 -10.09 15.63 -1.35
C LYS A 107 -11.40 15.10 -1.93
N ARG A 108 -12.53 15.76 -1.66
CA ARG A 108 -13.85 15.38 -2.23
C ARG A 108 -13.89 15.52 -3.75
N LYS A 109 -13.26 16.56 -4.33
CA LYS A 109 -13.13 16.71 -5.79
C LYS A 109 -12.26 15.61 -6.40
N ARG A 110 -11.14 15.27 -5.75
CA ARG A 110 -10.23 14.18 -6.14
C ARG A 110 -10.95 12.84 -6.12
N ASP A 111 -11.64 12.52 -5.03
CA ASP A 111 -12.39 11.26 -4.88
C ASP A 111 -13.51 11.13 -5.92
N LYS A 112 -14.25 12.23 -6.18
CA LYS A 112 -15.27 12.26 -7.23
C LYS A 112 -14.65 12.02 -8.62
N LYS A 113 -13.48 12.61 -8.88
CA LYS A 113 -12.76 12.43 -10.15
C LYS A 113 -12.21 11.02 -10.29
N ILE A 114 -11.68 10.43 -9.22
CA ILE A 114 -11.25 9.02 -9.15
C ILE A 114 -12.43 8.09 -9.45
N GLY A 115 -13.57 8.29 -8.79
CA GLY A 115 -14.78 7.48 -9.03
C GLY A 115 -15.26 7.54 -10.47
N ASN A 116 -15.26 8.73 -11.09
CA ASN A 116 -15.61 8.88 -12.50
C ASN A 116 -14.63 8.16 -13.42
N LEU A 117 -13.33 8.28 -13.19
CA LEU A 117 -12.32 7.60 -14.00
C LEU A 117 -12.42 6.08 -13.88
N LEU A 118 -12.64 5.55 -12.67
CA LEU A 118 -12.89 4.13 -12.45
C LEU A 118 -14.09 3.65 -13.25
N ARG A 119 -15.21 4.40 -13.23
CA ARG A 119 -16.40 4.06 -14.00
C ARG A 119 -16.13 4.09 -15.52
N ILE A 120 -15.39 5.08 -16.01
CA ILE A 120 -15.02 5.16 -17.44
C ILE A 120 -14.14 3.96 -17.83
N ILE A 121 -13.16 3.61 -16.99
CA ILE A 121 -12.27 2.47 -17.23
C ILE A 121 -13.07 1.16 -17.22
N ASP A 122 -13.98 1.01 -16.27
CA ASP A 122 -14.84 -0.16 -16.17
C ASP A 122 -15.75 -0.30 -17.40
N THR A 123 -16.38 0.79 -17.84
CA THR A 123 -17.26 0.81 -19.01
C THR A 123 -16.51 0.60 -20.33
N LYS A 124 -15.31 1.20 -20.49
CA LYS A 124 -14.55 1.13 -21.76
C LYS A 124 -13.69 -0.11 -21.89
N TYR A 125 -13.10 -0.58 -20.80
CA TYR A 125 -12.07 -1.61 -20.80
C TYR A 125 -12.47 -2.87 -20.02
N GLY A 126 -13.63 -2.88 -19.37
CA GLY A 126 -14.10 -4.00 -18.54
C GLY A 126 -13.33 -4.13 -17.22
N GLY A 127 -12.76 -3.03 -16.74
CA GLY A 127 -12.07 -2.94 -15.44
C GLY A 127 -10.59 -2.54 -15.55
N ILE A 128 -9.90 -2.55 -14.41
CA ILE A 128 -8.45 -2.32 -14.34
C ILE A 128 -7.71 -3.59 -14.78
N ASN A 129 -7.46 -3.69 -16.08
CA ASN A 129 -6.78 -4.82 -16.71
C ASN A 129 -5.72 -4.33 -17.71
N ASP A 130 -5.03 -5.25 -18.37
CA ASP A 130 -3.94 -4.92 -19.31
C ASP A 130 -4.43 -4.06 -20.50
N LYS A 131 -5.74 -4.05 -20.81
CA LYS A 131 -6.32 -3.18 -21.86
C LYS A 131 -6.49 -1.73 -21.42
N ALA A 132 -6.70 -1.50 -20.12
CA ALA A 132 -6.77 -0.17 -19.53
C ALA A 132 -5.38 0.44 -19.29
N GLN A 133 -4.34 -0.39 -19.14
CA GLN A 133 -2.98 0.08 -18.91
C GLN A 133 -2.46 0.95 -20.06
N GLY A 134 -1.80 2.06 -19.72
CA GLY A 134 -1.25 3.01 -20.68
C GLY A 134 -2.27 3.97 -21.30
N LYS A 135 -3.57 3.76 -21.08
CA LYS A 135 -4.64 4.65 -21.57
C LYS A 135 -4.69 5.97 -20.78
N PRO A 136 -5.13 7.08 -21.40
CA PRO A 136 -5.12 8.39 -20.78
C PRO A 136 -5.94 8.42 -19.48
N GLU A 137 -7.08 7.72 -19.43
CA GLU A 137 -7.91 7.67 -18.21
C GLU A 137 -7.22 6.92 -17.08
N PHE A 138 -6.46 5.88 -17.40
CA PHE A 138 -5.67 5.12 -16.44
C PHE A 138 -4.46 5.90 -15.94
N LYS A 139 -3.76 6.62 -16.82
CA LYS A 139 -2.67 7.53 -16.45
C LYS A 139 -3.14 8.69 -15.58
N GLU A 140 -4.32 9.24 -15.87
CA GLU A 140 -4.88 10.30 -15.05
C GLU A 140 -5.38 9.77 -13.69
N LEU A 141 -5.93 8.55 -13.65
CA LEU A 141 -6.22 7.85 -12.40
C LEU A 141 -4.94 7.63 -11.59
N GLN A 142 -3.86 7.13 -12.20
CA GLN A 142 -2.55 6.96 -11.57
C GLN A 142 -2.03 8.28 -10.94
N ARG A 143 -2.04 9.36 -11.74
CA ARG A 143 -1.63 10.69 -11.28
C ARG A 143 -2.48 11.18 -10.10
N LEU A 144 -3.79 10.96 -10.16
CA LEU A 144 -4.71 11.42 -9.12
C LEU A 144 -4.61 10.58 -7.85
N VAL A 145 -4.46 9.26 -7.91
CA VAL A 145 -4.27 8.45 -6.71
C VAL A 145 -2.85 8.63 -6.15
N GLY A 146 -1.95 9.29 -6.91
CA GLY A 146 -0.55 9.46 -6.55
C GLY A 146 0.19 8.13 -6.62
N VAL A 147 -0.29 7.23 -7.48
CA VAL A 147 0.20 5.86 -7.62
C VAL A 147 0.82 5.67 -8.98
N ASP A 148 2.13 5.56 -9.02
CA ASP A 148 2.84 4.93 -10.13
C ASP A 148 2.58 3.42 -10.05
N ILE A 149 1.53 2.95 -10.73
CA ILE A 149 1.29 1.51 -10.89
C ILE A 149 2.24 1.00 -11.97
N PHE A 150 3.50 0.76 -11.61
CA PHE A 150 4.41 0.00 -12.44
C PHE A 150 4.30 -1.49 -12.07
N ARG A 151 4.16 -2.32 -13.10
CA ARG A 151 4.46 -3.74 -13.05
C ARG A 151 5.85 -3.88 -13.66
N ILE A 152 6.82 -4.43 -12.91
CA ILE A 152 8.07 -4.96 -13.49
C ILE A 152 7.76 -6.34 -14.04
#